data_AF-A0A975G1N2-F1
#
_entry.id   AF-A0A975G1N2-F1
#
_cell.length_a   1.000
_cell.length_b   1.000
_cell.length_c   1.000
_cell.angle_alpha   90.00
_cell.angle_beta   90.00
_cell.angle_gamma   90.00
#
_symmetry.space_group_name_H-M   'P 1'
#
loop_
_entity.id
_entity.type
_entity.pdbx_description
1 polymer ?
#
loop_
_entity_poly.entity_id
_entity_poly.type
_entity_poly.pdbx_seq_one_letter_code
_entity_poly.pdbx_strand_id
1 'polypeptide(L)'
;MSMPSIRRDVALMLAQANIHIDDAEALMKEGPDRARMHAAGKLAVLKRQKEVLEQRLAEIDRRPDAEETMLQWIKEEAFSLSLGIERWIANS
;
A
#
# COMPACT_ATOMS: atom_id res chain seq x y z
N MET A 1 13.96 -14.98 -1.93
CA MET A 1 12.73 -14.85 -1.11
C MET A 1 11.79 -15.95 -1.56
N SER A 2 11.07 -16.59 -0.64
CA SER A 2 10.14 -17.69 -0.96
C SER A 2 8.71 -17.17 -1.17
N MET A 3 7.87 -17.90 -1.90
CA MET A 3 6.45 -17.55 -2.09
C MET A 3 5.67 -17.30 -0.77
N PRO A 4 5.86 -18.07 0.30
CA PRO A 4 5.27 -17.74 1.61
C PRO A 4 5.77 -16.40 2.19
N SER A 5 7.04 -16.05 1.97
CA SER A 5 7.60 -14.75 2.37
C SER A 5 6.97 -13.61 1.58
N ILE A 6 6.88 -13.76 0.26
CA ILE A 6 6.24 -12.84 -0.68
C ILE A 6 4.80 -12.55 -0.26
N ARG A 7 4.01 -13.59 -0.02
CA ARG A 7 2.61 -13.48 0.42
C ARG A 7 2.51 -12.73 1.75
N ARG A 8 3.40 -13.03 2.70
CA ARG A 8 3.45 -12.35 4.00
C ARG A 8 3.75 -10.86 3.83
N ASP A 9 4.72 -10.52 3.00
CA ASP A 9 5.12 -9.12 2.78
C ASP A 9 3.98 -8.32 2.13
N VAL A 10 3.32 -8.87 1.11
CA VAL A 10 2.15 -8.24 0.48
C VAL A 10 1.00 -8.07 1.49
N ALA A 11 0.75 -9.07 2.33
CA ALA A 11 -0.28 -8.98 3.38
C ALA A 11 0.05 -7.90 4.43
N LEU A 12 1.33 -7.74 4.80
CA LEU A 12 1.77 -6.66 5.71
C LEU A 12 1.61 -5.28 5.07
N MET A 13 1.99 -5.13 3.80
CA MET A 13 1.78 -3.87 3.06
C MET A 13 0.29 -3.52 2.96
N LEU A 14 -0.57 -4.51 2.73
CA LEU A 14 -2.02 -4.31 2.68
C LEU A 14 -2.59 -3.87 4.03
N ALA A 15 -2.14 -4.49 5.13
CA ALA A 15 -2.53 -4.09 6.48
C ALA A 15 -2.10 -2.63 6.77
N GLN A 16 -0.89 -2.25 6.38
CA GLN A 16 -0.39 -0.89 6.54
C GLN A 16 -1.16 0.12 5.68
N ALA A 17 -1.49 -0.23 4.44
CA ALA A 17 -2.33 0.60 3.57
C ALA A 17 -3.72 0.84 4.18
N ASN A 18 -4.34 -0.18 4.80
CA ASN A 18 -5.62 -0.03 5.49
C ASN A 18 -5.53 0.93 6.67
N ILE A 19 -4.49 0.84 7.51
CA ILE A 19 -4.27 1.77 8.62
C ILE A 19 -4.17 3.22 8.11
N HIS A 20 -3.39 3.45 7.05
CA HIS A 20 -3.26 4.80 6.48
C HIS A 20 -4.54 5.31 5.82
N ILE A 21 -5.37 4.42 5.27
CA ILE A 21 -6.71 4.77 4.77
C ILE A 21 -7.58 5.23 5.94
N ASP A 22 -7.62 4.45 7.02
CA ASP A 22 -8.42 4.77 8.21
C ASP A 22 -8.00 6.12 8.83
N ASP A 23 -6.69 6.36 8.95
CA ASP A 23 -6.14 7.64 9.42
C ASP A 23 -6.55 8.81 8.50
N ALA A 24 -6.46 8.63 7.19
CA ALA A 24 -6.85 9.65 6.22
C ALA A 24 -8.36 9.92 6.25
N GLU A 25 -9.19 8.89 6.43
CA GLU A 25 -10.64 9.03 6.58
C GLU A 25 -11.02 9.73 7.89
N ALA A 26 -10.32 9.44 8.99
CA ALA A 26 -10.48 10.15 10.26
C ALA A 26 -10.11 11.63 10.13
N LEU A 27 -8.98 11.94 9.49
CA LEU A 27 -8.56 13.32 9.21
C LEU A 27 -9.54 14.06 8.31
N MET A 28 -10.15 13.38 7.33
CA MET A 28 -11.20 13.95 6.47
C MET A 28 -12.44 14.36 7.26
N LYS A 29 -12.79 13.59 8.30
CA LYS A 29 -13.99 13.79 9.10
C LYS A 29 -13.80 14.85 10.19
N GLU A 30 -12.67 14.82 10.88
CA GLU A 30 -12.47 15.56 12.14
C GLU A 30 -11.30 16.56 12.07
N GLY A 31 -10.52 16.57 10.98
CA GLY A 31 -9.35 17.42 10.82
C GLY A 31 -9.65 18.87 10.38
N PRO A 32 -8.70 19.79 10.58
CA PRO A 32 -8.79 21.16 10.07
C PRO A 32 -8.74 21.20 8.53
N ASP A 33 -9.27 22.26 7.91
CA ASP A 33 -9.47 22.38 6.44
C ASP A 33 -8.24 21.98 5.59
N ARG A 34 -7.04 22.42 5.99
CA ARG A 34 -5.80 22.07 5.29
C ARG A 34 -5.48 20.57 5.38
N ALA A 35 -5.72 19.95 6.54
CA ALA A 35 -5.51 18.52 6.74
C ALA A 35 -6.52 17.70 5.93
N ARG A 36 -7.77 18.16 5.82
CA ARG A 36 -8.81 17.53 4.99
C ARG A 36 -8.44 17.54 3.51
N MET A 37 -8.03 18.70 2.96
CA MET A 37 -7.59 18.78 1.56
C MET A 37 -6.43 17.83 1.25
N HIS A 38 -5.44 17.79 2.15
CA HIS A 38 -4.28 16.91 1.99
C HIS A 38 -4.66 15.41 2.13
N ALA A 39 -5.55 15.08 3.07
CA ALA A 39 -6.05 13.72 3.26
C ALA A 39 -6.87 13.24 2.06
N ALA A 40 -7.70 14.10 1.45
CA ALA A 40 -8.49 13.76 0.26
C ALA A 40 -7.62 13.31 -0.92
N GLY A 41 -6.55 14.05 -1.21
CA GLY A 41 -5.61 13.70 -2.30
C GLY A 41 -4.88 12.38 -2.04
N LYS A 42 -4.53 12.10 -0.79
CA LYS A 42 -3.84 10.85 -0.39
C LYS A 42 -4.76 9.65 -0.35
N LEU A 43 -6.00 9.82 0.09
CA LEU A 43 -6.96 8.73 0.25
C LEU A 43 -7.21 8.01 -1.08
N ALA A 44 -7.30 8.76 -2.19
CA ALA A 44 -7.44 8.18 -3.52
C ALA A 44 -6.24 7.30 -3.92
N VAL A 45 -5.03 7.75 -3.61
CA VAL A 45 -3.79 7.00 -3.89
C VAL A 45 -3.71 5.74 -3.05
N LEU A 46 -3.98 5.84 -1.74
CA LEU A 46 -3.95 4.72 -0.81
C LEU A 46 -5.00 3.65 -1.16
N LYS A 47 -6.21 4.06 -1.54
CA LYS A 47 -7.26 3.14 -2.00
C LYS A 47 -6.85 2.39 -3.26
N ARG A 48 -6.23 3.08 -4.22
CA ARG A 48 -5.70 2.43 -5.44
C ARG A 48 -4.57 1.45 -5.11
N GLN A 49 -3.67 1.81 -4.20
CA GLN A 49 -2.60 0.91 -3.75
C GLN A 49 -3.17 -0.34 -3.07
N LYS A 50 -4.19 -0.17 -2.21
CA LYS A 50 -4.91 -1.28 -1.59
C LYS A 50 -5.48 -2.24 -2.64
N GLU A 51 -6.20 -1.73 -3.65
CA GLU A 51 -6.78 -2.56 -4.71
C GLU A 51 -5.73 -3.37 -5.46
N VAL A 52 -4.56 -2.77 -5.76
CA VAL A 52 -3.45 -3.49 -6.38
C VAL A 52 -2.95 -4.60 -5.46
N LEU A 53 -2.70 -4.31 -4.18
CA LEU A 53 -2.23 -5.31 -3.22
C LEU A 53 -3.22 -6.47 -3.04
N GLU A 54 -4.52 -6.20 -3.02
CA GLU A 54 -5.57 -7.22 -2.97
C GLU A 54 -5.57 -8.11 -4.22
N GLN A 55 -5.46 -7.52 -5.41
CA GLN A 55 -5.35 -8.27 -6.66
C GLN A 55 -4.10 -9.15 -6.68
N ARG A 56 -2.98 -8.64 -6.16
CA ARG A 56 -1.72 -9.38 -6.09
C ARG A 56 -1.78 -10.54 -5.11
N LEU A 57 -2.40 -10.35 -3.96
CA LEU A 57 -2.61 -11.43 -3.01
C LEU A 57 -3.47 -12.55 -3.62
N ALA A 58 -4.52 -12.17 -4.35
CA ALA A 58 -5.34 -13.13 -5.08
C ALA A 58 -4.59 -13.83 -6.23
N GLU A 59 -3.64 -13.16 -6.87
CA GLU A 59 -2.77 -13.75 -7.90
C GLU A 59 -1.79 -14.75 -7.31
N ILE A 60 -1.15 -14.41 -6.18
CA ILE A 60 -0.28 -15.30 -5.40
C ILE A 60 -1.02 -16.56 -4.97
N ASP A 61 -2.23 -16.41 -4.42
CA ASP A 61 -3.03 -17.53 -3.96
C ASP A 61 -3.49 -18.45 -5.13
N ARG A 62 -3.55 -17.94 -6.37
CA ARG A 62 -3.95 -18.71 -7.57
C ARG A 62 -2.79 -19.35 -8.32
N ARG A 63 -1.56 -18.82 -8.22
CA ARG A 63 -0.38 -19.27 -8.97
C ARG A 63 0.86 -19.31 -8.08
N PRO A 64 0.95 -20.29 -7.17
CA PRO A 64 2.06 -20.42 -6.24
C PRO A 64 3.41 -20.75 -6.91
N ASP A 65 3.40 -21.07 -8.20
CA ASP A 65 4.53 -21.49 -9.04
C ASP A 65 5.16 -20.36 -9.87
N ALA A 66 4.58 -19.15 -9.88
CA ALA A 66 5.09 -17.99 -10.64
C ALA A 66 6.10 -17.11 -9.85
N GLU A 67 7.02 -17.74 -9.12
CA GLU A 67 7.90 -17.08 -8.12
C GLU A 67 8.77 -15.94 -8.68
N GLU A 68 9.38 -16.13 -9.85
CA GLU A 68 10.38 -15.18 -10.38
C GLU A 68 9.74 -13.87 -10.85
N THR A 69 8.57 -13.95 -11.49
CA THR A 69 7.78 -12.78 -11.90
C THR A 69 7.23 -12.03 -10.68
N MET A 70 6.78 -12.75 -9.64
CA MET A 70 6.28 -12.13 -8.41
C MET A 70 7.37 -11.43 -7.58
N LEU A 71 8.58 -11.99 -7.56
CA LEU A 71 9.73 -11.38 -6.88
C LEU A 71 10.13 -10.02 -7.47
N GLN A 72 10.12 -9.92 -8.80
CA GLN A 72 10.43 -8.67 -9.50
C GLN A 72 9.41 -7.59 -9.13
N TRP A 73 8.13 -7.95 -9.06
CA TRP A 73 7.02 -7.04 -8.78
C TRP A 73 7.03 -6.52 -7.34
N ILE A 74 7.27 -7.38 -6.36
CA ILE A 74 7.35 -6.93 -4.96
C ILE A 74 8.46 -5.92 -4.76
N LYS A 75 9.60 -6.08 -5.44
CA LYS A 75 10.70 -5.11 -5.35
C LYS A 75 10.28 -3.74 -5.88
N GLU A 76 9.57 -3.70 -7.01
CA GLU A 76 9.09 -2.45 -7.62
C GLU A 76 8.02 -1.76 -6.76
N GLU A 77 7.11 -2.53 -6.18
CA GLU A 77 6.03 -2.00 -5.34
C GLU A 77 6.53 -1.56 -3.96
N ALA A 78 7.43 -2.34 -3.33
CA ALA A 78 8.08 -1.98 -2.08
C ALA A 78 8.88 -0.68 -2.23
N PHE A 79 9.61 -0.53 -3.33
CA PHE A 79 10.34 0.69 -3.66
C PHE A 79 9.41 1.90 -3.85
N SER A 80 8.28 1.71 -4.52
CA SER A 80 7.27 2.75 -4.71
C SER A 80 6.61 3.17 -3.39
N LEU A 81 6.32 2.22 -2.50
CA LEU A 81 5.83 2.46 -1.15
C LEU A 81 6.85 3.20 -0.29
N SER A 82 8.12 2.79 -0.29
CA SER A 82 9.18 3.46 0.47
C SER A 82 9.40 4.90 0.01
N LEU A 83 9.37 5.15 -1.31
CA LEU A 83 9.46 6.51 -1.85
C LEU A 83 8.25 7.38 -1.48
N GLY A 84 7.05 6.78 -1.45
CA GLY A 84 5.83 7.47 -1.02
C GLY A 84 5.89 7.88 0.46
N ILE A 85 6.40 7.01 1.32
CA ILE A 85 6.56 7.25 2.75
C ILE A 85 7.68 8.27 3.03
N GLU A 86 8.83 8.17 2.36
CA GLU A 86 9.92 9.15 2.51
C GLU A 86 9.49 10.55 2.07
N ARG A 87 8.77 10.66 0.94
CA ARG A 87 8.18 11.95 0.53
C ARG A 87 7.17 12.48 1.54
N TRP A 88 6.46 11.60 2.22
CA TRP A 88 5.53 12.01 3.25
C TRP A 88 6.27 12.56 4.47
N ILE A 89 7.30 11.89 4.99
CA ILE A 89 8.13 12.37 6.10
C ILE A 89 8.79 13.69 5.76
N ALA A 90 9.30 13.85 4.53
CA ALA A 90 9.97 15.07 4.10
C ALA A 90 9.04 16.29 3.91
N ASN A 91 7.72 16.07 3.79
CA ASN A 91 6.73 17.12 3.55
C ASN A 91 5.69 17.24 4.69
N SER A 92 5.94 16.59 5.83
CA SER A 92 5.15 16.71 7.08
C SER A 92 5.93 17.54 8.09
#